data_AF-A0A1C5ZUV4-F1
#
_entry.id   AF-A0A1C5ZUV4-F1
#
_cell.length_a   1.000
_cell.length_b   1.000
_cell.length_c   1.000
_cell.angle_alpha   90.00
_cell.angle_beta   90.00
_cell.angle_gamma   90.00
#
_symmetry.space_group_name_H-M   'P 1'
#
loop_
_entity.id
_entity.type
_entity.pdbx_description
1 polymer ?
#
loop_
_entity_poly.entity_id
_entity_poly.type
_entity_poly.pdbx_seq_one_letter_code
_entity_poly.pdbx_strand_id
1 'polypeptide(L)'
;MLHMLEKGGYPEGHRYWSNATADLTAPDGRDIGPEELPVQLRRVLDDLWSDGYGVECYLVEWDGRYCVQLSAMYDGSYAADLGMGYPELVELARGRAEELGAERPDLHVVFAEDVDLWEAITEIWVVMPWDVDADAFHEVADWFNSRCYFNE
;
A
#
# COMPACT_ATOMS: atom_id res chain seq x y z
N MET A 1 -13.06 2.16 5.61
CA MET A 1 -12.61 3.06 6.69
C MET A 1 -11.36 3.79 6.22
N LEU A 2 -11.40 5.12 6.22
CA LEU A 2 -10.29 5.98 5.87
C LEU A 2 -9.41 6.28 7.09
N HIS A 3 -8.10 6.20 6.92
CA HIS A 3 -7.07 6.56 7.90
C HIS A 3 -6.18 7.66 7.32
N MET A 4 -6.07 8.78 8.03
CA MET A 4 -5.19 9.89 7.66
C MET A 4 -4.01 9.89 8.63
N LEU A 5 -2.81 9.56 8.15
CA LEU A 5 -1.63 9.57 8.99
C LEU A 5 -1.12 11.00 9.20
N GLU A 6 -0.41 11.22 10.31
CA GLU A 6 0.38 12.43 10.48
C GLU A 6 1.50 12.46 9.42
N LYS A 7 1.83 13.64 8.91
CA LYS A 7 2.91 13.83 7.94
C LYS A 7 4.24 13.31 8.51
N GLY A 8 4.96 12.49 7.73
CA GLY A 8 6.18 11.81 8.15
C GLY A 8 5.95 10.67 9.15
N GLY A 9 4.70 10.35 9.44
CA GLY A 9 4.31 9.29 10.35
C GLY A 9 4.05 7.98 9.59
N TYR A 10 4.57 6.89 10.14
CA TYR A 10 4.10 5.54 9.84
C TYR A 10 3.13 5.08 10.95
N PRO A 11 2.12 4.25 10.65
CA PRO A 11 1.20 3.76 11.67
C PRO A 11 1.94 2.91 12.70
N GLU A 12 1.67 3.12 13.98
CA GLU A 12 2.16 2.22 15.02
C GLU A 12 1.65 0.80 14.76
N GLY A 13 2.56 -0.18 14.81
CA GLY A 13 2.21 -1.58 14.54
C GLY A 13 2.13 -1.94 13.05
N HIS A 14 2.49 -1.04 12.14
CA HIS A 14 2.73 -1.38 10.75
C HIS A 14 4.15 -1.92 10.53
N ARG A 15 4.28 -3.07 9.89
CA ARG A 15 5.58 -3.71 9.61
C ARG A 15 5.56 -4.39 8.26
N TYR A 16 6.55 -4.08 7.43
CA TYR A 16 6.78 -4.80 6.19
C TYR A 16 7.45 -6.15 6.45
N TRP A 17 6.97 -7.17 5.74
CA TRP A 17 7.58 -8.49 5.65
C TRP A 17 8.12 -8.79 4.26
N SER A 18 7.74 -7.99 3.27
CA SER A 18 8.30 -7.99 1.93
C SER A 18 8.53 -6.57 1.45
N ASN A 19 9.43 -6.40 0.48
CA ASN A 19 9.43 -5.23 -0.39
C ASN A 19 8.46 -5.44 -1.58
N ALA A 20 8.48 -4.49 -2.52
CA ALA A 20 7.69 -4.48 -3.75
C ALA A 20 8.01 -5.65 -4.71
N THR A 21 9.20 -6.24 -4.60
CA THR A 21 9.69 -7.33 -5.45
C THR A 21 9.64 -8.70 -4.77
N ALA A 22 8.87 -8.82 -3.67
CA ALA A 22 8.77 -10.01 -2.83
C ALA A 22 10.07 -10.47 -2.14
N ASP A 23 11.09 -9.61 -2.04
CA ASP A 23 12.21 -9.92 -1.14
C ASP A 23 11.73 -9.85 0.29
N LEU A 24 11.93 -10.93 1.05
CA LEU A 24 11.37 -11.10 2.37
C LEU A 24 12.36 -10.70 3.46
N THR A 25 11.89 -9.90 4.39
CA THR A 25 12.68 -9.45 5.54
C THR A 25 11.81 -9.58 6.79
N ALA A 26 12.32 -10.22 7.83
CA ALA A 26 11.65 -10.22 9.13
C ALA A 26 11.64 -8.80 9.73
N PRO A 27 10.71 -8.47 10.65
CA PRO A 27 10.65 -7.14 11.25
C PRO A 27 11.91 -6.69 12.02
N ASP A 28 12.83 -7.61 12.31
CA ASP A 28 14.14 -7.33 12.91
C ASP A 28 15.22 -6.95 11.88
N GLY A 29 14.87 -6.89 10.59
CA GLY A 29 15.75 -6.51 9.48
C GLY A 29 16.54 -7.67 8.87
N ARG A 30 16.27 -8.92 9.28
CA ARG A 30 16.94 -10.10 8.76
C ARG A 30 16.25 -10.62 7.50
N ASP A 31 17.01 -10.89 6.45
CA ASP A 31 16.51 -11.61 5.27
C ASP A 31 16.01 -13.01 5.66
N ILE A 32 14.85 -13.39 5.14
CA ILE A 32 14.21 -14.67 5.46
C ILE A 32 13.77 -15.43 4.20
N GLY A 33 13.67 -16.74 4.33
CA GLY A 33 13.05 -17.59 3.32
C GLY A 33 11.52 -17.63 3.44
N PRO A 34 10.78 -17.94 2.36
CA PRO A 34 9.34 -18.16 2.41
C PRO A 34 8.87 -19.21 3.44
N GLU A 35 9.72 -20.16 3.83
CA GLU A 35 9.47 -21.17 4.86
C GLU A 35 9.50 -20.63 6.30
N GLU A 36 10.09 -19.45 6.51
CA GLU A 36 10.13 -18.76 7.80
C GLU A 36 8.94 -17.82 7.99
N LEU A 37 8.16 -17.56 6.94
CA LEU A 37 6.97 -16.71 7.04
C LEU A 37 5.92 -17.34 7.96
N PRO A 38 5.20 -16.52 8.74
CA PRO A 38 3.93 -16.93 9.33
C PRO A 38 3.02 -17.53 8.25
N VAL A 39 2.30 -18.61 8.58
CA VAL A 39 1.46 -19.35 7.61
C VAL A 39 0.46 -18.45 6.87
N GLN A 40 -0.03 -17.41 7.55
CA GLN A 40 -0.91 -16.40 6.98
C GLN A 40 -0.23 -15.61 5.87
N LEU A 41 0.97 -15.07 6.12
CA LEU A 41 1.73 -14.34 5.12
C LEU A 41 2.26 -15.25 4.01
N ARG A 42 2.54 -16.52 4.34
CA ARG A 42 2.88 -17.50 3.31
C ARG A 42 1.74 -17.70 2.32
N ARG A 43 0.50 -17.79 2.80
CA ARG A 43 -0.68 -17.81 1.92
C ARG A 43 -0.76 -16.54 1.07
N VAL A 44 -0.58 -15.36 1.67
CA VAL A 44 -0.60 -14.09 0.92
C VAL A 44 0.43 -14.11 -0.21
N LEU A 45 1.65 -14.57 0.07
CA LEU A 45 2.71 -14.69 -0.93
C LEU A 45 2.33 -15.65 -2.06
N ASP A 46 1.80 -16.83 -1.72
CA ASP A 46 1.54 -17.89 -2.70
C ASP A 46 0.27 -17.62 -3.54
N ASP A 47 -0.77 -17.02 -2.94
CA ASP A 47 -2.11 -16.91 -3.52
C ASP A 47 -2.48 -15.50 -4.02
N LEU A 48 -1.93 -14.44 -3.41
CA LEU A 48 -2.40 -13.07 -3.63
C LEU A 48 -1.33 -12.15 -4.22
N TRP A 49 -0.09 -12.24 -3.73
CA TRP A 49 0.97 -11.34 -4.13
C TRP A 49 1.28 -11.44 -5.63
N SER A 50 1.46 -10.28 -6.28
CA SER A 50 1.93 -10.17 -7.65
C SER A 50 2.51 -8.78 -7.89
N ASP A 51 3.51 -8.71 -8.77
CA ASP A 51 4.04 -7.48 -9.36
C ASP A 51 3.20 -6.98 -10.56
N GLY A 52 2.11 -7.68 -10.90
CA GLY A 52 1.31 -7.44 -12.10
C GLY A 52 0.13 -6.48 -11.93
N TYR A 53 -0.16 -5.98 -10.72
CA TYR A 53 -1.35 -5.17 -10.46
C TYR A 53 -1.24 -3.71 -10.91
N GLY A 54 -0.04 -3.25 -11.27
CA GLY A 54 0.22 -1.84 -11.60
C GLY A 54 0.36 -0.94 -10.38
N VAL A 55 0.04 -1.45 -9.19
CA VAL A 55 0.33 -0.89 -7.86
C VAL A 55 1.22 -1.87 -7.11
N GLU A 56 1.95 -1.38 -6.12
CA GLU A 56 2.85 -2.23 -5.35
C GLU A 56 2.09 -3.15 -4.39
N CYS A 57 2.52 -4.40 -4.27
CA CYS A 57 1.89 -5.38 -3.39
C CYS A 57 2.87 -5.82 -2.29
N TYR A 58 2.44 -5.69 -1.03
CA TYR A 58 3.27 -5.98 0.13
C TYR A 58 2.62 -6.98 1.08
N LEU A 59 3.46 -7.80 1.70
CA LEU A 59 3.12 -8.55 2.90
C LEU A 59 3.38 -7.65 4.10
N VAL A 60 2.35 -7.39 4.90
CA VAL A 60 2.46 -6.49 6.05
C VAL A 60 1.80 -7.05 7.30
N GLU A 61 2.25 -6.57 8.45
CA GLU A 61 1.47 -6.57 9.68
C GLU A 61 0.82 -5.19 9.83
N TRP A 62 -0.47 -5.16 10.16
CA TRP A 62 -1.23 -3.94 10.46
C TRP A 62 -2.06 -4.18 11.71
N ASP A 63 -1.88 -3.35 12.74
CA ASP A 63 -2.61 -3.45 14.02
C ASP A 63 -2.55 -4.87 14.63
N GLY A 64 -1.35 -5.48 14.59
CA GLY A 64 -1.11 -6.84 15.11
C GLY A 64 -1.70 -7.97 14.27
N ARG A 65 -2.13 -7.69 13.04
CA ARG A 65 -2.74 -8.67 12.12
C ARG A 65 -1.95 -8.77 10.83
N TYR A 66 -1.79 -9.98 10.32
CA TYR A 66 -1.21 -10.20 9.00
C TYR A 66 -2.20 -9.78 7.91
N CYS A 67 -1.68 -9.05 6.94
CA CYS A 67 -2.46 -8.42 5.88
C CYS A 67 -1.70 -8.48 4.55
N VAL A 68 -2.45 -8.24 3.48
CA VAL A 68 -1.92 -7.83 2.19
C VAL A 68 -2.19 -6.34 2.01
N GLN A 69 -1.21 -5.60 1.51
CA GLN A 69 -1.30 -4.18 1.25
C GLN A 69 -1.03 -3.90 -0.22
N LEU A 70 -1.88 -3.10 -0.84
CA LEU A 70 -1.61 -2.46 -2.12
C LEU A 70 -1.20 -1.00 -1.87
N SER A 71 -0.14 -0.51 -2.51
CA SER A 71 0.32 0.87 -2.40
C SER A 71 0.45 1.54 -3.75
N ALA A 72 -0.10 2.76 -3.86
CA ALA A 72 0.20 3.69 -4.93
C ALA A 72 1.08 4.81 -4.37
N MET A 73 2.27 4.97 -4.95
CA MET A 73 3.29 5.92 -4.50
C MET A 73 3.38 7.13 -5.43
N TYR A 74 3.59 8.29 -4.84
CA TYR A 74 3.60 9.59 -5.49
C TYR A 74 4.85 10.35 -5.02
N ASP A 75 5.75 10.65 -5.94
CA ASP A 75 6.99 11.38 -5.67
C ASP A 75 7.07 12.67 -6.51
N GLY A 76 8.18 13.39 -6.36
CA GLY A 76 8.43 14.61 -7.13
C GLY A 76 8.57 14.37 -8.63
N SER A 77 9.01 13.18 -9.05
CA SER A 77 9.16 12.82 -10.46
C SER A 77 7.79 12.63 -11.11
N TYR A 78 6.89 11.93 -10.45
CA TYR A 78 5.50 11.74 -10.90
C TYR A 78 4.74 13.07 -10.97
N ALA A 79 4.94 13.96 -9.99
CA ALA A 79 4.39 15.31 -10.04
C ALA A 79 4.89 16.09 -11.27
N ALA A 80 6.18 15.98 -11.58
CA ALA A 80 6.77 16.63 -12.73
C ALA A 80 6.23 16.09 -14.06
N ASP A 81 6.01 14.78 -14.16
CA ASP A 81 5.41 14.13 -15.34
C ASP A 81 3.98 14.63 -15.59
N LEU A 82 3.23 14.91 -14.51
CA LEU A 82 1.90 15.52 -14.54
C LEU A 82 1.92 17.04 -14.81
N GLY A 83 3.11 17.66 -14.85
CA GLY A 83 3.27 19.10 -15.06
C GLY A 83 2.86 19.96 -13.85
N MET A 84 2.87 19.41 -12.64
CA MET A 84 2.47 20.07 -11.39
C MET A 84 3.54 20.02 -10.31
N GLY A 85 3.34 20.76 -9.22
CA GLY A 85 4.22 20.70 -8.06
C GLY A 85 3.88 19.52 -7.14
N TYR A 86 4.89 18.97 -6.45
CA TYR A 86 4.66 17.91 -5.47
C TYR A 86 3.58 18.27 -4.41
N PRO A 87 3.55 19.48 -3.80
CA PRO A 87 2.47 19.84 -2.88
C PRO A 87 1.06 19.83 -3.50
N GLU A 88 0.95 20.09 -4.80
CA GLU A 88 -0.33 20.02 -5.52
C GLU A 88 -0.76 18.56 -5.72
N LEU A 89 0.19 17.68 -6.07
CA LEU A 89 -0.02 16.24 -6.14
C LEU A 89 -0.43 15.64 -4.79
N VAL A 90 0.16 16.09 -3.68
CA VAL A 90 -0.21 15.65 -2.32
C VAL A 90 -1.67 15.94 -2.02
N GLU A 91 -2.16 17.13 -2.35
CA GLU A 91 -3.56 17.49 -2.12
C GLU A 91 -4.52 16.72 -3.05
N LEU A 92 -4.11 16.42 -4.29
CA LEU A 92 -4.85 15.55 -5.19
C LEU A 92 -4.93 14.11 -4.65
N ALA A 93 -3.82 13.56 -4.18
CA ALA A 93 -3.76 12.24 -3.56
C ALA A 93 -4.60 12.18 -2.28
N ARG A 94 -4.61 13.25 -1.47
CA ARG A 94 -5.46 13.37 -0.29
C ARG A 94 -6.95 13.29 -0.66
N GLY A 95 -7.39 14.09 -1.63
CA GLY A 95 -8.76 14.05 -2.14
C GLY A 95 -9.11 12.68 -2.71
N ARG A 96 -8.19 12.04 -3.44
CA ARG A 96 -8.38 10.69 -3.96
C ARG A 96 -8.56 9.66 -2.84
N ALA A 97 -7.79 9.74 -1.77
CA ALA A 97 -7.95 8.84 -0.63
C ALA A 97 -9.33 8.99 0.04
N GLU A 98 -9.83 10.23 0.16
CA GLU A 98 -11.18 10.50 0.66
C GLU A 98 -12.26 9.89 -0.23
N GLU A 99 -12.15 10.04 -1.55
CA GLU A 99 -13.05 9.44 -2.54
C GLU A 99 -13.03 7.90 -2.44
N LEU A 100 -11.85 7.29 -2.45
CA LEU A 100 -11.68 5.84 -2.32
C LEU A 100 -12.28 5.30 -1.02
N GLY A 101 -12.03 5.98 0.10
CA GLY A 101 -12.57 5.63 1.41
C GLY A 101 -14.10 5.74 1.49
N ALA A 102 -14.69 6.67 0.72
CA ALA A 102 -16.15 6.82 0.61
C ALA A 102 -16.77 5.79 -0.35
N GLU A 103 -16.10 5.44 -1.45
CA GLU A 103 -16.54 4.40 -2.40
C GLU A 103 -16.52 3.00 -1.78
N ARG A 104 -15.48 2.68 -1.01
CA ARG A 104 -15.27 1.36 -0.39
C ARG A 104 -15.10 1.49 1.13
N PRO A 105 -16.19 1.80 1.88
CA PRO A 105 -16.12 1.94 3.33
C PRO A 105 -15.78 0.62 4.04
N ASP A 106 -15.91 -0.51 3.36
CA ASP A 106 -15.51 -1.86 3.77
C ASP A 106 -13.99 -2.07 3.81
N LEU A 107 -13.21 -1.29 3.06
CA LEU A 107 -11.76 -1.44 2.95
C LEU A 107 -11.02 -0.48 3.89
N HIS A 108 -9.84 -0.86 4.36
CA HIS A 108 -8.94 0.09 5.03
C HIS A 108 -8.18 0.87 3.96
N VAL A 109 -8.55 2.14 3.77
CA VAL A 109 -7.84 3.08 2.91
C VAL A 109 -6.98 3.96 3.79
N VAL A 110 -5.70 4.11 3.45
CA VAL A 110 -4.75 4.90 4.24
C VAL A 110 -4.14 5.96 3.34
N PHE A 111 -4.11 7.20 3.82
CA PHE A 111 -3.33 8.27 3.21
C PHE A 111 -2.12 8.56 4.09
N ALA A 112 -0.94 8.52 3.47
CA ALA A 112 0.34 8.65 4.14
C ALA A 112 1.19 9.70 3.40
N GLU A 113 1.53 10.80 4.07
CA GLU A 113 2.26 11.93 3.46
C GLU A 113 3.71 11.96 3.92
N ASP A 114 4.65 12.10 2.99
CA ASP A 114 6.10 12.23 3.22
C ASP A 114 6.68 11.12 4.11
N VAL A 115 6.33 9.87 3.82
CA VAL A 115 6.63 8.74 4.70
C VAL A 115 8.03 8.13 4.53
N ASP A 116 8.73 8.43 3.44
CA ASP A 116 10.12 8.01 3.25
C ASP A 116 11.11 9.05 3.83
N LEU A 117 12.20 8.56 4.44
CA LEU A 117 13.20 9.36 5.14
C LEU A 117 14.21 10.03 4.20
N TRP A 118 14.33 9.54 2.97
CA TRP A 118 15.33 9.94 1.98
C TRP A 118 14.72 10.79 0.86
N GLU A 119 13.45 10.54 0.53
CA GLU A 119 12.68 11.33 -0.44
C GLU A 119 11.25 11.58 0.07
N ALA A 120 10.68 12.75 -0.25
CA ALA A 120 9.29 13.01 0.07
C ALA A 120 8.40 12.16 -0.82
N ILE A 121 7.89 11.06 -0.27
CA ILE A 121 6.97 10.12 -0.93
C ILE A 121 5.63 10.17 -0.21
N THR A 122 4.57 10.44 -0.96
CA THR A 122 3.19 10.31 -0.51
C THR A 122 2.60 9.03 -1.06
N GLU A 123 1.78 8.35 -0.27
CA GLU A 123 1.21 7.07 -0.65
C GLU A 123 -0.29 7.00 -0.31
N ILE A 124 -1.01 6.23 -1.10
CA ILE A 124 -2.33 5.71 -0.74
C ILE A 124 -2.23 4.20 -0.62
N TRP A 125 -2.73 3.64 0.48
CA TRP A 125 -2.75 2.21 0.70
C TRP A 125 -4.17 1.66 0.73
N VAL A 126 -4.31 0.42 0.26
CA VAL A 126 -5.47 -0.42 0.56
C VAL A 126 -4.97 -1.63 1.32
N VAL A 127 -5.45 -1.82 2.55
CA VAL A 127 -5.05 -2.93 3.42
C VAL A 127 -6.21 -3.90 3.58
N MET A 128 -5.94 -5.18 3.29
CA MET A 128 -6.90 -6.27 3.40
C MET A 128 -6.36 -7.38 4.31
N PRO A 129 -7.21 -8.08 5.06
CA PRO A 129 -6.76 -9.16 5.93
C PRO A 129 -6.19 -10.32 5.12
N TRP A 130 -5.25 -11.06 5.70
CA TRP A 130 -4.57 -12.19 5.04
C TRP A 130 -5.51 -13.28 4.52
N ASP A 131 -6.74 -13.37 5.03
CA ASP A 131 -7.76 -14.38 4.69
C ASP A 131 -8.79 -13.88 3.67
N VAL A 132 -8.56 -12.70 3.06
CA VAL A 132 -9.36 -12.22 1.93
C VAL A 132 -9.39 -13.27 0.82
N ASP A 133 -10.57 -13.41 0.22
CA ASP A 133 -10.76 -14.27 -0.95
C ASP A 133 -9.94 -13.74 -2.13
N ALA A 134 -9.39 -14.64 -2.96
CA ALA A 134 -8.51 -14.26 -4.06
C ALA A 134 -9.25 -13.45 -5.14
N ASP A 135 -10.49 -13.84 -5.49
CA ASP A 135 -11.28 -13.11 -6.49
C ASP A 135 -11.63 -11.71 -5.97
N ALA A 136 -12.00 -11.62 -4.68
CA ALA A 136 -12.26 -10.33 -4.03
C ALA A 136 -11.00 -9.45 -3.98
N PHE A 137 -9.84 -10.04 -3.71
CA PHE A 137 -8.56 -9.32 -3.71
C PHE A 137 -8.22 -8.78 -5.11
N HIS A 138 -8.35 -9.61 -6.16
CA HIS A 138 -8.09 -9.19 -7.54
C HIS A 138 -9.05 -8.07 -7.98
N GLU A 139 -10.34 -8.16 -7.62
CA GLU A 139 -11.30 -7.09 -7.88
C GLU A 139 -10.86 -5.76 -7.22
N VAL A 140 -10.39 -5.82 -5.97
CA VAL A 140 -9.90 -4.64 -5.26
C VAL A 140 -8.61 -4.11 -5.89
N ALA A 141 -7.71 -4.99 -6.34
CA ALA A 141 -6.47 -4.59 -6.99
C ALA A 141 -6.75 -3.84 -8.30
N ASP A 142 -7.61 -4.39 -9.15
CA ASP A 142 -8.04 -3.75 -10.40
C ASP A 142 -8.77 -2.42 -10.12
N TRP A 143 -9.68 -2.42 -9.15
CA TRP A 143 -10.41 -1.22 -8.73
C TRP A 143 -9.48 -0.11 -8.25
N PHE A 144 -8.49 -0.46 -7.44
CA PHE A 144 -7.56 0.50 -6.85
C PHE A 144 -6.61 1.06 -7.90
N ASN A 145 -5.98 0.19 -8.70
CA ASN A 145 -5.09 0.57 -9.79
C ASN A 145 -5.76 1.52 -10.79
N SER A 146 -7.04 1.28 -11.13
CA SER A 146 -7.77 2.13 -12.07
C SER A 146 -8.14 3.52 -11.53
N ARG A 147 -7.80 3.85 -10.27
CA ARG A 147 -8.20 5.09 -9.59
C ARG A 147 -7.02 5.85 -8.98
N CYS A 148 -5.90 5.21 -8.73
CA CYS A 148 -4.81 5.85 -8.00
C CYS A 148 -3.89 6.69 -8.89
N TYR A 149 -3.88 6.50 -10.21
CA TYR A 149 -3.05 7.29 -11.13
C TYR A 149 -3.83 8.45 -11.78
N PHE A 150 -3.17 9.60 -11.95
CA PHE A 150 -3.76 10.86 -12.44
C PHE A 150 -3.39 11.19 -13.90
N ASN A 151 -2.73 10.28 -14.61
CA ASN A 151 -2.41 10.45 -16.02
C ASN A 151 -3.67 10.15 -16.86
N GLU A 152 -4.30 11.18 -17.44
CA GLU A 152 -5.35 11.04 -18.47
C GLU A 152 -4.77 10.89 -19.89
#